data_AF-A0A955D1J1-F1
#
_entry.id   AF-A0A955D1J1-F1
#
_cell.length_a   1.000
_cell.length_b   1.000
_cell.length_c   1.000
_cell.angle_alpha   90.00
_cell.angle_beta   90.00
_cell.angle_gamma   90.00
#
_symmetry.space_group_name_H-M   'P 1'
#
loop_
_entity.id
_entity.type
_entity.pdbx_description
1 polymer ?
#
loop_
_entity_poly.entity_id
_entity_poly.type
_entity_poly.pdbx_seq_one_letter_code
_entity_poly.pdbx_strand_id
1 'polypeptide(L)'
;PRNRGAGPRCRADHAEVPAAVTTTPRPFSPRRGLALLLVLASLVVSVTCAAVVVRVAATARAQRDVDRHTAWADDLARGVEPMIATWLNRDADAAVVPMEFDEPRVTVVDDEWEAGGVRHALRITAYDQCGMVRWSDARSGSALRQALPDAVRSLMDRAPVGGSITRGLDLLHRDDRSTGAIVFPQPPHLPPMAFSVAPDRAAAAGVASPGMAEMPWHSAVGANVATHAPDPPVVNVNTAPLPLLERAFRESRRGGLEMVIAARKAGVPATLSTPVRPPARVGSQRTSGLPDREGLVLATTSKAWSFRVDAEVGSTRRSWWLVFTRTDTTPWSLVQRLEVIE
;
A
#
# COMPACT_ATOMS: atom_id res chain seq x y z
N PRO A 1 -15.52 -48.52 18.93
CA PRO A 1 -16.36 -48.12 20.09
C PRO A 1 -17.85 -48.06 19.69
N ARG A 2 -18.63 -49.16 19.71
CA ARG A 2 -19.46 -49.66 20.86
C ARG A 2 -20.20 -48.51 21.56
N ASN A 3 -21.53 -48.40 21.64
CA ASN A 3 -22.63 -49.33 22.00
C ASN A 3 -23.97 -48.74 21.47
N ARG A 4 -24.90 -49.47 20.84
CA ARG A 4 -25.93 -50.42 21.38
C ARG A 4 -26.89 -49.82 22.43
N GLY A 5 -28.20 -49.85 22.14
CA GLY A 5 -29.24 -49.94 23.17
C GLY A 5 -30.69 -49.80 22.68
N ALA A 6 -31.39 -50.93 22.53
CA ALA A 6 -32.84 -51.24 22.69
C ALA A 6 -33.89 -50.16 22.33
N GLY A 7 -34.92 -50.38 21.51
CA GLY A 7 -35.75 -51.57 21.31
C GLY A 7 -37.22 -51.18 21.61
N PRO A 8 -38.16 -51.23 20.64
CA PRO A 8 -39.54 -50.79 20.85
C PRO A 8 -40.36 -51.89 21.55
N ARG A 9 -40.95 -51.57 22.71
CA ARG A 9 -41.91 -52.45 23.39
C ARG A 9 -43.31 -52.21 22.82
N CYS A 10 -43.85 -53.25 22.18
CA CYS A 10 -45.28 -53.43 21.98
C CYS A 10 -45.98 -53.49 23.34
N ARG A 11 -46.95 -52.59 23.56
CA ARG A 11 -48.01 -52.78 24.55
C ARG A 11 -49.33 -52.51 23.85
N ALA A 12 -49.99 -53.61 23.49
CA ALA A 12 -51.39 -53.62 23.16
C ALA A 12 -52.14 -53.50 24.49
N ASP A 13 -52.82 -52.38 24.71
CA ASP A 13 -53.86 -52.26 25.73
C ASP A 13 -55.13 -51.72 25.07
N HIS A 14 -56.23 -52.22 25.61
CA HIS A 14 -57.53 -52.38 25.00
C HIS A 14 -58.24 -51.08 24.58
N ALA A 15 -59.04 -51.26 23.53
CA ALA A 15 -59.99 -50.32 22.99
C ALA A 15 -61.06 -49.89 24.01
N GLU A 16 -61.14 -48.59 24.26
CA GLU A 16 -62.41 -47.90 24.47
C GLU A 16 -62.63 -46.99 23.26
N VAL A 17 -63.73 -47.23 22.56
CA VAL A 17 -64.22 -46.42 21.45
C VAL A 17 -65.02 -45.26 22.05
N PRO A 18 -64.49 -44.03 22.14
CA PRO A 18 -65.33 -42.87 22.43
C PRO A 18 -66.26 -42.65 21.23
N ALA A 19 -67.54 -42.53 21.55
CA ALA A 19 -68.62 -42.24 20.60
C ALA A 19 -68.22 -41.11 19.64
N ALA A 20 -68.44 -41.35 18.34
CA ALA A 20 -68.26 -40.37 17.28
C ALA A 20 -69.18 -39.17 17.54
N VAL A 21 -68.65 -38.14 18.22
CA VAL A 21 -69.28 -36.83 18.29
C VAL A 21 -69.06 -36.18 16.93
N THR A 22 -70.07 -36.31 16.06
CA THR A 22 -70.22 -35.54 14.83
C THR A 22 -70.43 -34.08 15.21
N THR A 23 -69.33 -33.35 15.45
CA THR A 23 -69.34 -31.90 15.53
C THR A 23 -69.67 -31.36 14.15
N THR A 24 -70.90 -30.91 13.97
CA THR A 24 -71.30 -30.17 12.79
C THR A 24 -70.41 -28.93 12.65
N PRO A 25 -69.73 -28.73 11.50
CA PRO A 25 -68.85 -27.60 11.30
C PRO A 25 -69.69 -26.32 11.40
N ARG A 26 -69.48 -25.54 12.47
CA ARG A 26 -70.12 -24.24 12.61
C ARG A 26 -69.68 -23.37 11.42
N PRO A 27 -70.62 -22.75 10.67
CA PRO A 27 -70.27 -21.87 9.57
C PRO A 27 -69.39 -20.73 10.09
N PHE A 28 -68.17 -20.62 9.57
CA PHE A 28 -67.28 -19.50 9.88
C PHE A 28 -67.98 -18.20 9.48
N SER A 29 -68.18 -17.29 10.43
CA SER A 29 -68.73 -15.99 10.09
C SER A 29 -67.69 -15.20 9.27
N PRO A 30 -68.03 -14.70 8.07
CA PRO A 30 -67.07 -14.05 7.16
C PRO A 30 -66.37 -12.84 7.79
N ARG A 31 -67.01 -12.23 8.82
CA ARG A 31 -66.45 -11.11 9.59
C ARG A 31 -65.23 -11.50 10.42
N ARG A 32 -65.16 -12.73 10.95
CA ARG A 32 -64.01 -13.21 11.74
C ARG A 32 -62.78 -13.45 10.86
N GLY A 33 -63.00 -13.96 9.65
CA GLY A 33 -61.92 -14.16 8.67
C GLY A 33 -61.26 -12.83 8.28
N LEU A 34 -62.07 -11.80 7.99
CA LEU A 34 -61.56 -10.47 7.66
C LEU A 34 -60.75 -9.85 8.81
N ALA A 35 -61.25 -9.92 10.04
CA ALA A 35 -60.54 -9.38 11.20
C ALA A 35 -59.15 -10.04 11.39
N LEU A 36 -59.08 -11.37 11.23
CA LEU A 36 -57.81 -12.10 11.32
C LEU A 36 -56.81 -11.67 10.23
N LEU A 37 -57.29 -11.50 8.99
CA LEU A 37 -56.44 -11.05 7.88
C LEU A 37 -55.91 -9.64 8.10
N LEU A 38 -56.72 -8.72 8.65
CA LEU A 38 -56.29 -7.37 8.97
C LEU A 38 -55.22 -7.36 10.08
N VAL A 39 -55.39 -8.18 11.12
CA VAL A 39 -54.37 -8.33 12.19
C VAL A 39 -53.08 -8.91 11.63
N LEU A 40 -53.16 -9.95 10.79
CA LEU A 40 -51.99 -10.55 10.17
C LEU A 40 -51.26 -9.56 9.25
N ALA A 41 -51.99 -8.82 8.41
CA ALA A 41 -51.43 -7.79 7.55
C ALA A 41 -50.75 -6.68 8.37
N SER A 42 -51.40 -6.20 9.43
CA SER A 42 -50.83 -5.21 10.35
C SER A 42 -49.56 -5.71 11.03
N LEU A 43 -49.53 -6.98 11.47
CA LEU A 43 -48.35 -7.61 12.08
C LEU A 43 -47.19 -7.71 11.08
N VAL A 44 -47.45 -8.18 9.86
CA VAL A 44 -46.44 -8.30 8.80
C VAL A 44 -45.85 -6.93 8.45
N VAL A 45 -46.70 -5.91 8.30
CA VAL A 45 -46.26 -4.53 8.06
C VAL A 45 -45.41 -4.02 9.22
N SER A 46 -45.84 -4.23 10.48
CA SER A 46 -45.11 -3.77 11.66
C SER A 46 -43.73 -4.43 11.81
N VAL A 47 -43.65 -5.75 11.60
CA VAL A 47 -42.38 -6.50 11.64
C VAL A 47 -41.45 -6.05 10.51
N THR A 48 -41.98 -5.83 9.31
CA THR A 48 -41.19 -5.34 8.17
C THR A 48 -40.67 -3.93 8.43
N CYS A 49 -41.50 -3.03 8.95
CA CYS A 49 -41.08 -1.68 9.35
C CYS A 49 -40.00 -1.73 10.44
N ALA A 50 -40.16 -2.56 11.47
CA ALA A 50 -39.15 -2.73 12.52
C ALA A 50 -37.82 -3.25 11.94
N ALA A 51 -37.86 -4.23 11.04
CA ALA A 51 -36.68 -4.76 10.37
C ALA A 51 -35.96 -3.70 9.53
N VAL A 52 -36.70 -2.86 8.80
CA VAL A 52 -36.14 -1.74 8.03
C VAL A 52 -35.50 -0.71 8.95
N VAL A 53 -36.14 -0.32 10.05
CA VAL A 53 -35.58 0.64 11.02
C VAL A 53 -34.29 0.09 11.65
N VAL A 54 -34.28 -1.18 12.06
CA VAL A 54 -33.07 -1.83 12.61
C VAL A 54 -31.95 -1.85 11.57
N ARG A 55 -32.26 -2.17 10.32
CA ARG A 55 -31.27 -2.15 9.23
C ARG A 55 -30.70 -0.75 9.01
N VAL A 56 -31.54 0.28 8.93
CA VAL A 56 -31.10 1.68 8.77
C VAL A 56 -30.24 2.13 9.95
N ALA A 57 -30.62 1.78 11.18
CA ALA A 57 -29.85 2.10 12.38
C ALA A 57 -28.49 1.39 12.39
N ALA A 58 -28.45 0.12 11.98
CA ALA A 58 -27.20 -0.64 11.85
C ALA A 58 -26.28 -0.04 10.77
N THR A 59 -26.82 0.30 9.60
CA THR A 59 -26.06 0.98 8.53
C THR A 59 -25.55 2.34 8.99
N ALA A 60 -26.37 3.15 9.66
CA ALA A 60 -25.98 4.46 10.16
C ALA A 60 -24.88 4.36 11.23
N ARG A 61 -24.92 3.33 12.09
CA ARG A 61 -23.86 3.06 13.06
C ARG A 61 -22.57 2.65 12.36
N ALA A 62 -22.64 1.71 11.42
CA ALA A 62 -21.48 1.28 10.64
C ALA A 62 -20.82 2.45 9.89
N GLN A 63 -21.63 3.35 9.29
CA GLN A 63 -21.12 4.55 8.63
C GLN A 63 -20.36 5.47 9.60
N ARG A 64 -20.94 5.75 10.78
CA ARG A 64 -20.26 6.58 11.80
C ARG A 64 -18.96 5.96 12.30
N ASP A 65 -18.90 4.64 12.41
CA ASP A 65 -17.68 3.93 12.81
C ASP A 65 -16.60 4.05 11.72
N VAL A 66 -16.97 3.91 10.44
CA VAL A 66 -16.07 4.14 9.29
C VAL A 66 -15.58 5.59 9.23
N ASP A 67 -16.48 6.56 9.39
CA ASP A 67 -16.13 7.99 9.37
C ASP A 67 -15.16 8.33 10.52
N ARG A 68 -15.40 7.76 11.72
CA ARG A 68 -14.52 7.93 12.88
C ARG A 68 -13.15 7.29 12.66
N HIS A 69 -13.10 6.05 12.18
CA HIS A 69 -11.85 5.37 11.87
C HIS A 69 -11.07 6.09 10.77
N THR A 70 -11.76 6.67 9.80
CA THR A 70 -11.15 7.51 8.76
C THR A 70 -10.49 8.74 9.37
N ALA A 71 -11.21 9.49 10.21
CA ALA A 71 -10.65 10.66 10.89
C ALA A 71 -9.41 10.30 11.74
N TRP A 72 -9.47 9.18 12.47
CA TRP A 72 -8.32 8.69 13.25
C TRP A 72 -7.13 8.29 12.37
N ALA A 73 -7.35 7.64 11.24
CA ALA A 73 -6.28 7.30 10.30
C ALA A 73 -5.62 8.57 9.71
N ASP A 74 -6.43 9.57 9.36
CA ASP A 74 -5.95 10.87 8.84
C ASP A 74 -5.16 11.65 9.91
N ASP A 75 -5.60 11.60 11.16
CA ASP A 75 -4.89 12.20 12.30
C ASP A 75 -3.56 11.49 12.56
N LEU A 76 -3.56 10.15 12.55
CA LEU A 76 -2.35 9.36 12.72
C LEU A 76 -1.31 9.72 11.64
N ALA A 77 -1.72 9.82 10.38
CA ALA A 77 -0.82 10.17 9.29
C ALA A 77 -0.39 11.64 9.24
N ARG A 78 -1.08 12.55 9.94
CA ARG A 78 -0.55 13.90 10.18
C ARG A 78 0.43 13.89 11.35
N GLY A 79 0.18 13.05 12.36
CA GLY A 79 1.03 12.89 13.53
C GLY A 79 2.41 12.28 13.28
N VAL A 80 2.64 11.63 12.12
CA VAL A 80 3.95 11.00 11.82
C VAL A 80 5.03 11.96 11.35
N GLU A 81 4.69 13.18 10.92
CA GLU A 81 5.68 14.10 10.35
C GLU A 81 6.86 14.42 11.30
N PRO A 82 6.65 14.68 12.61
CA PRO A 82 7.75 14.87 13.56
C PRO A 82 8.64 13.62 13.73
N MET A 83 8.06 12.43 13.62
CA MET A 83 8.78 11.16 13.70
C MET A 83 9.66 10.96 12.47
N ILE A 84 9.12 11.22 11.28
CA ILE A 84 9.87 11.22 10.01
C ILE A 84 11.01 12.25 10.06
N ALA A 85 10.72 13.46 10.52
CA ALA A 85 11.75 14.51 10.67
C ALA A 85 12.86 14.08 11.64
N THR A 86 12.52 13.39 12.73
CA THR A 86 13.52 12.87 13.68
C THR A 86 14.41 11.81 13.02
N TRP A 87 13.80 10.84 12.31
CA TRP A 87 14.55 9.82 11.56
C TRP A 87 15.44 10.44 10.47
N LEU A 88 14.93 11.43 9.73
CA LEU A 88 15.69 12.13 8.69
C LEU A 88 16.93 12.85 9.23
N ASN A 89 16.87 13.38 10.45
CA ASN A 89 18.00 14.07 11.07
C ASN A 89 19.00 13.13 11.74
N ARG A 90 18.55 11.95 12.20
CA ARG A 90 19.38 11.03 12.98
C ARG A 90 19.95 9.87 12.14
N ASP A 91 19.12 9.27 11.28
CA ASP A 91 19.35 7.94 10.74
C ASP A 91 19.57 7.95 9.22
N ALA A 92 18.99 8.92 8.49
CA ALA A 92 19.00 8.93 7.02
C ALA A 92 20.41 8.93 6.39
N ASP A 93 21.40 9.55 7.03
CA ASP A 93 22.78 9.60 6.53
C ASP A 93 23.56 8.31 6.76
N ALA A 94 23.10 7.47 7.68
CA ALA A 94 23.66 6.15 7.98
C ALA A 94 22.86 5.01 7.32
N ALA A 95 21.81 5.32 6.57
CA ALA A 95 20.95 4.32 5.96
C ALA A 95 21.71 3.48 4.92
N VAL A 96 21.63 2.16 5.06
CA VAL A 96 22.21 1.17 4.15
C VAL A 96 21.12 0.19 3.76
N VAL A 97 20.92 0.00 2.46
CA VAL A 97 19.99 -1.01 1.94
C VAL A 97 20.81 -2.26 1.59
N PRO A 98 20.38 -3.47 1.96
CA PRO A 98 21.08 -4.69 1.55
C PRO A 98 21.09 -4.85 0.02
N MET A 99 22.06 -5.59 -0.52
CA MET A 99 22.29 -5.67 -1.98
C MET A 99 21.22 -6.46 -2.73
N GLU A 100 20.53 -7.35 -2.01
CA GLU A 100 19.47 -8.22 -2.49
C GLU A 100 18.13 -7.49 -2.70
N PHE A 101 18.01 -6.24 -2.26
CA PHE A 101 16.82 -5.44 -2.50
C PHE A 101 16.91 -4.75 -3.84
N ASP A 102 15.87 -4.93 -4.66
CA ASP A 102 15.71 -4.26 -5.94
C ASP A 102 15.24 -2.80 -5.81
N GLU A 103 14.94 -2.37 -4.59
CA GLU A 103 14.41 -1.05 -4.27
C GLU A 103 15.25 -0.38 -3.18
N PRO A 104 15.47 0.94 -3.23
CA PRO A 104 16.25 1.67 -2.24
C PRO A 104 15.40 1.99 -0.99
N ARG A 105 14.82 0.95 -0.37
CA ARG A 105 13.84 1.08 0.71
C ARG A 105 14.38 0.74 2.10
N VAL A 106 13.87 1.43 3.11
CA VAL A 106 14.17 1.20 4.53
C VAL A 106 12.87 1.28 5.34
N THR A 107 12.63 0.29 6.19
CA THR A 107 11.51 0.35 7.16
C THR A 107 11.88 1.30 8.29
N VAL A 108 11.06 2.34 8.47
CA VAL A 108 11.24 3.34 9.54
C VAL A 108 10.41 2.98 10.77
N VAL A 109 9.15 2.60 10.54
CA VAL A 109 8.21 2.13 11.57
C VAL A 109 7.37 0.99 11.01
N ASP A 110 7.11 -0.01 11.82
CA ASP A 110 6.14 -1.07 11.59
C ASP A 110 5.59 -1.49 12.95
N ASP A 111 4.60 -0.73 13.43
CA ASP A 111 4.03 -0.87 14.76
C ASP A 111 2.53 -1.20 14.68
N GLU A 112 2.07 -2.03 15.61
CA GLU A 112 0.67 -2.37 15.79
C GLU A 112 0.30 -2.26 17.27
N TRP A 113 -0.86 -1.67 17.58
CA TRP A 113 -1.35 -1.52 18.94
C TRP A 113 -2.88 -1.55 19.00
N GLU A 114 -3.44 -1.62 20.20
CA GLU A 114 -4.87 -1.55 20.44
C GLU A 114 -5.18 -0.36 21.34
N ALA A 115 -6.16 0.47 20.95
CA ALA A 115 -6.65 1.59 21.74
C ALA A 115 -8.18 1.63 21.70
N GLY A 116 -8.82 1.63 22.87
CA GLY A 116 -10.29 1.69 22.96
C GLY A 116 -11.01 0.49 22.33
N GLY A 117 -10.39 -0.69 22.32
CA GLY A 117 -10.95 -1.89 21.67
C GLY A 117 -10.80 -1.90 20.15
N VAL A 118 -10.06 -0.95 19.57
CA VAL A 118 -9.83 -0.83 18.13
C VAL A 118 -8.35 -1.03 17.86
N ARG A 119 -8.05 -1.96 16.95
CA ARG A 119 -6.69 -2.18 16.45
C ARG A 119 -6.23 -1.00 15.61
N HIS A 120 -4.98 -0.60 15.79
CA HIS A 120 -4.29 0.40 15.01
C HIS A 120 -2.99 -0.21 14.47
N ALA A 121 -2.62 0.13 13.26
CA ALA A 121 -1.30 -0.19 12.71
C ALA A 121 -0.75 1.04 11.99
N LEU A 122 0.55 1.26 12.13
CA LEU A 122 1.28 2.30 11.45
C LEU A 122 2.53 1.71 10.81
N ARG A 123 2.64 1.86 9.50
CA ARG A 123 3.83 1.46 8.74
C ARG A 123 4.38 2.65 8.00
N ILE A 124 5.66 2.91 8.15
CA ILE A 124 6.38 3.97 7.46
C ILE A 124 7.57 3.33 6.76
N THR A 125 7.56 3.37 5.43
CA THR A 125 8.68 2.91 4.59
C THR A 125 9.31 4.10 3.89
N ALA A 126 10.60 4.34 4.12
CA ALA A 126 11.38 5.35 3.44
C ALA A 126 11.97 4.78 2.15
N TYR A 127 12.05 5.61 1.11
CA TYR A 127 12.71 5.30 -0.15
C TYR A 127 13.67 6.43 -0.50
N ASP A 128 14.92 6.09 -0.79
CA ASP A 128 15.94 7.08 -1.12
C ASP A 128 15.78 7.56 -2.57
N GLN A 129 15.46 8.83 -2.77
CA GLN A 129 15.32 9.40 -4.11
C GLN A 129 16.66 9.49 -4.85
N CYS A 130 17.79 9.57 -4.14
CA CYS A 130 19.12 9.42 -4.73
C CYS A 130 19.48 7.95 -4.98
N GLY A 131 18.73 7.00 -4.43
CA GLY A 131 18.85 5.56 -4.72
C GLY A 131 18.07 5.11 -5.95
N MET A 132 17.35 6.03 -6.62
CA MET A 132 16.46 5.74 -7.75
C MET A 132 16.98 6.38 -9.06
N VAL A 133 16.39 5.99 -10.20
CA VAL A 133 16.66 6.65 -11.48
C VAL A 133 15.89 7.97 -11.55
N ARG A 134 16.57 9.10 -11.84
CA ARG A 134 15.89 10.39 -11.95
C ARG A 134 14.82 10.38 -13.04
N TRP A 135 13.72 11.10 -12.83
CA TRP A 135 12.64 11.23 -13.81
C TRP A 135 13.14 11.64 -15.21
N SER A 136 14.07 12.58 -15.30
CA SER A 136 14.69 13.00 -16.58
C SER A 136 15.49 11.88 -17.23
N ASP A 137 16.21 11.08 -16.44
CA ASP A 137 17.03 9.97 -16.92
C ASP A 137 16.17 8.79 -17.34
N ALA A 138 15.10 8.51 -16.59
CA ALA A 138 14.11 7.48 -16.87
C ALA A 138 13.39 7.69 -18.21
N ARG A 139 13.26 8.94 -18.66
CA ARG A 139 12.61 9.31 -19.93
C ARG A 139 13.56 9.52 -21.08
N SER A 140 14.83 9.77 -20.81
CA SER A 140 15.83 9.98 -21.85
C SER A 140 16.47 8.66 -22.28
N GLY A 141 17.36 8.72 -23.28
CA GLY A 141 18.24 7.60 -23.64
C GLY A 141 19.42 7.40 -22.67
N SER A 142 19.30 7.81 -21.41
CA SER A 142 20.35 7.67 -20.39
C SER A 142 20.70 6.19 -20.16
N ALA A 143 21.96 5.89 -19.85
CA ALA A 143 22.37 4.52 -19.51
C ALA A 143 21.72 4.06 -18.19
N LEU A 144 21.44 4.98 -17.26
CA LEU A 144 20.76 4.68 -16.00
C LEU A 144 19.34 4.16 -16.20
N ARG A 145 18.67 4.56 -17.29
CA ARG A 145 17.35 4.05 -17.66
C ARG A 145 17.31 2.53 -17.80
N GLN A 146 18.41 1.92 -18.22
CA GLN A 146 18.50 0.47 -18.40
C GLN A 146 18.46 -0.31 -17.07
N ALA A 147 18.60 0.36 -15.93
CA ALA A 147 18.43 -0.24 -14.62
C ALA A 147 16.96 -0.37 -14.18
N LEU A 148 16.03 0.32 -14.85
CA LEU A 148 14.61 0.26 -14.51
C LEU A 148 13.98 -1.06 -14.94
N PRO A 149 13.02 -1.61 -14.17
CA PRO A 149 12.18 -2.73 -14.61
C PRO A 149 11.45 -2.42 -15.92
N ASP A 150 11.24 -3.43 -16.75
CA ASP A 150 10.62 -3.30 -18.08
C ASP A 150 9.22 -2.66 -18.03
N ALA A 151 8.43 -3.02 -17.01
CA ALA A 151 7.10 -2.43 -16.77
C ALA A 151 7.19 -0.92 -16.50
N VAL A 152 8.15 -0.51 -15.66
CA VAL A 152 8.40 0.91 -15.34
C VAL A 152 8.88 1.65 -16.59
N ARG A 153 9.83 1.10 -17.35
CA ARG A 153 10.30 1.72 -18.61
C ARG A 153 9.15 1.94 -19.60
N SER A 154 8.32 0.92 -19.80
CA SER A 154 7.17 0.98 -20.71
C SER A 154 6.14 2.02 -20.27
N LEU A 155 5.97 2.23 -18.97
CA LEU A 155 5.14 3.31 -18.45
C LEU A 155 5.77 4.69 -18.72
N MET A 156 7.06 4.84 -18.46
CA MET A 156 7.78 6.11 -18.67
C MET A 156 7.78 6.55 -20.14
N ASP A 157 7.76 5.61 -21.09
CA ASP A 157 7.59 5.90 -22.52
C ASP A 157 6.20 6.41 -22.90
N ARG A 158 5.17 5.97 -22.18
CA ARG A 158 3.78 6.39 -22.40
C ARG A 158 3.43 7.69 -21.68
N ALA A 159 4.20 8.05 -20.65
CA ALA A 159 3.96 9.25 -19.86
C ALA A 159 4.04 10.53 -20.74
N PRO A 160 3.09 11.48 -20.62
CA PRO A 160 3.03 12.65 -21.50
C PRO A 160 4.31 13.50 -21.48
N VAL A 161 4.86 13.82 -22.66
CA VAL A 161 6.05 14.66 -22.85
C VAL A 161 5.60 16.11 -23.11
N GLY A 162 5.10 16.83 -22.11
CA GLY A 162 4.71 18.22 -22.37
C GLY A 162 4.04 18.95 -21.23
N GLY A 163 4.60 20.09 -20.85
CA GLY A 163 4.12 20.99 -19.82
C GLY A 163 5.23 21.32 -18.84
N SER A 164 5.16 22.49 -18.20
CA SER A 164 5.91 22.80 -16.98
C SER A 164 5.43 21.87 -15.87
N ILE A 165 5.73 20.60 -16.02
CA ILE A 165 5.17 19.51 -15.25
C ILE A 165 5.82 19.60 -13.88
N THR A 166 5.00 19.94 -12.90
CA THR A 166 5.27 19.78 -11.48
C THR A 166 5.86 18.39 -11.29
N ARG A 167 7.09 18.33 -10.77
CA ARG A 167 7.76 17.06 -10.48
C ARG A 167 6.87 16.26 -9.52
N GLY A 168 6.49 15.04 -9.88
CA GLY A 168 5.67 14.24 -8.97
C GLY A 168 5.04 12.99 -9.57
N LEU A 169 4.67 12.07 -8.69
CA LEU A 169 3.93 10.84 -9.04
C LEU A 169 2.43 11.11 -9.24
N ASP A 170 1.95 12.30 -8.92
CA ASP A 170 0.57 12.75 -9.07
C ASP A 170 0.07 12.70 -10.53
N LEU A 171 0.98 12.90 -11.48
CA LEU A 171 0.69 12.80 -12.91
C LEU A 171 0.31 11.38 -13.33
N LEU A 172 1.03 10.41 -12.78
CA LEU A 172 0.81 9.00 -13.08
C LEU A 172 -0.37 8.47 -12.26
N HIS A 173 -0.60 9.02 -11.06
CA HIS A 173 -1.69 8.60 -10.19
C HIS A 173 -3.07 8.81 -10.84
N ARG A 174 -3.24 9.85 -11.65
CA ARG A 174 -4.51 10.09 -12.36
C ARG A 174 -4.79 9.08 -13.48
N ASP A 175 -3.75 8.51 -14.09
CA ASP A 175 -3.86 7.59 -15.22
C ASP A 175 -3.77 6.09 -14.83
N ASP A 176 -3.43 5.80 -13.56
CA ASP A 176 -3.16 4.46 -13.00
C ASP A 176 -4.28 3.45 -13.36
N ARG A 177 -5.55 3.84 -13.19
CA ARG A 177 -6.72 2.97 -13.44
C ARG A 177 -6.84 2.47 -14.89
N SER A 178 -6.26 3.19 -15.85
CA SER A 178 -6.34 2.82 -17.28
C SER A 178 -5.13 2.02 -17.76
N THR A 179 -3.99 2.17 -17.10
CA THR A 179 -2.71 1.60 -17.54
C THR A 179 -2.33 0.33 -16.79
N GLY A 180 -2.99 0.05 -15.66
CA GLY A 180 -2.68 -1.07 -14.78
C GLY A 180 -1.30 -0.96 -14.12
N ALA A 181 -0.76 0.26 -14.05
CA ALA A 181 0.61 0.49 -13.64
C ALA A 181 0.66 1.00 -12.21
N ILE A 182 1.24 0.19 -11.31
CA ILE A 182 1.36 0.53 -9.90
C ILE A 182 2.26 1.77 -9.74
N VAL A 183 1.66 2.89 -9.33
CA VAL A 183 2.41 4.15 -9.14
C VAL A 183 3.15 4.17 -7.81
N PHE A 184 2.50 3.74 -6.73
CA PHE A 184 3.03 3.84 -5.37
C PHE A 184 3.18 2.49 -4.69
N PRO A 185 4.34 2.23 -4.01
CA PRO A 185 4.60 1.02 -3.21
C PRO A 185 3.99 -0.25 -3.76
N GLN A 186 3.77 -1.34 -3.06
CA GLN A 186 2.72 -1.54 -2.07
C GLN A 186 3.35 -1.71 -0.69
N PRO A 187 2.60 -1.70 0.43
CA PRO A 187 3.21 -2.15 1.67
C PRO A 187 3.76 -3.57 1.45
N PRO A 188 4.90 -3.93 2.06
CA PRO A 188 5.31 -5.33 2.09
C PRO A 188 4.15 -6.13 2.67
N HIS A 189 3.65 -7.10 1.91
CA HIS A 189 2.49 -7.87 2.30
C HIS A 189 2.82 -8.60 3.61
N LEU A 190 2.21 -8.15 4.71
CA LEU A 190 1.83 -9.13 5.71
C LEU A 190 0.91 -10.11 4.98
N PRO A 191 1.10 -11.44 5.16
CA PRO A 191 0.18 -12.42 4.59
C PRO A 191 -1.24 -11.98 4.94
N PRO A 192 -2.18 -11.99 3.97
CA PRO A 192 -3.53 -11.51 4.21
C PRO A 192 -4.03 -12.19 5.49
N MET A 193 -4.19 -11.43 6.57
CA MET A 193 -4.88 -11.93 7.73
C MET A 193 -6.30 -12.10 7.26
N ALA A 194 -6.62 -13.32 6.84
CA ALA A 194 -7.98 -13.76 6.64
C ALA A 194 -8.66 -13.58 7.98
N PHE A 195 -9.28 -12.42 8.17
CA PHE A 195 -10.38 -12.27 9.11
C PHE A 195 -11.53 -13.10 8.54
N SER A 196 -11.41 -14.42 8.70
CA SER A 196 -12.51 -15.35 8.58
C SER A 196 -13.45 -15.04 9.74
N VAL A 197 -14.31 -14.06 9.52
CA VAL A 197 -15.56 -13.96 10.25
C VAL A 197 -16.41 -15.14 9.75
N ALA A 198 -16.32 -16.26 10.49
CA ALA A 198 -17.01 -17.55 10.36
C ALA A 198 -16.13 -18.72 9.84
N PRO A 199 -15.68 -19.62 10.74
CA PRO A 199 -14.92 -20.81 10.36
C PRO A 199 -15.68 -21.91 9.58
N ASP A 200 -16.98 -21.76 9.27
CA ASP A 200 -17.81 -22.92 8.88
C ASP A 200 -18.34 -22.99 7.43
N ARG A 201 -17.93 -22.12 6.50
CA ARG A 201 -18.46 -22.19 5.11
C ARG A 201 -17.47 -22.23 3.96
N ALA A 202 -16.17 -22.05 4.18
CA ALA A 202 -15.19 -22.00 3.08
C ALA A 202 -14.65 -23.37 2.63
N ALA A 203 -14.96 -24.47 3.30
CA ALA A 203 -14.38 -25.79 3.01
C ALA A 203 -14.91 -26.49 1.74
N ALA A 204 -15.88 -25.92 1.00
CA ALA A 204 -16.57 -26.64 -0.09
C ALA A 204 -16.38 -26.08 -1.51
N ALA A 205 -15.64 -24.99 -1.70
CA ALA A 205 -15.41 -24.42 -3.03
C ALA A 205 -13.91 -24.36 -3.35
N GLY A 206 -13.35 -25.50 -3.76
CA GLY A 206 -12.00 -25.63 -4.31
C GLY A 206 -11.85 -24.97 -5.70
N VAL A 207 -12.20 -23.69 -5.81
CA VAL A 207 -11.93 -22.89 -7.00
C VAL A 207 -10.54 -22.28 -6.80
N ALA A 208 -9.52 -23.00 -7.25
CA ALA A 208 -8.20 -22.41 -7.44
C ALA A 208 -8.34 -21.27 -8.47
N SER A 209 -8.24 -20.01 -8.02
CA SER A 209 -8.20 -18.86 -8.92
C SER A 209 -7.03 -19.04 -9.90
N PRO A 210 -7.30 -19.15 -11.22
CA PRO A 210 -6.24 -19.37 -12.18
C PRO A 210 -5.40 -18.11 -12.33
N GLY A 211 -4.12 -18.21 -12.00
CA GLY A 211 -3.04 -17.55 -12.74
C GLY A 211 -3.02 -16.02 -12.80
N MET A 212 -3.32 -15.30 -11.71
CA MET A 212 -2.65 -14.00 -11.54
C MET A 212 -1.17 -14.32 -11.30
N ALA A 213 -0.39 -14.39 -12.39
CA ALA A 213 1.06 -14.38 -12.30
C ALA A 213 1.42 -13.25 -11.33
N GLU A 214 2.08 -13.60 -10.23
CA GLU A 214 2.51 -12.64 -9.21
C GLU A 214 3.19 -11.49 -9.93
N MET A 215 2.47 -10.39 -10.09
CA MET A 215 3.03 -9.22 -10.74
C MET A 215 4.13 -8.76 -9.78
N PRO A 216 5.40 -8.75 -10.19
CA PRO A 216 6.49 -8.56 -9.26
C PRO A 216 6.32 -7.17 -8.63
N TRP A 217 6.01 -7.18 -7.33
CA TRP A 217 5.77 -6.03 -6.45
C TRP A 217 6.83 -4.92 -6.61
N HIS A 218 8.03 -5.30 -7.08
CA HIS A 218 9.19 -4.47 -7.40
C HIS A 218 9.01 -3.48 -8.59
N SER A 219 7.82 -3.41 -9.18
CA SER A 219 7.57 -2.64 -10.42
C SER A 219 6.90 -1.28 -10.19
N ALA A 220 6.76 -0.83 -8.94
CA ALA A 220 6.13 0.44 -8.66
C ALA A 220 7.02 1.62 -9.09
N VAL A 221 6.42 2.63 -9.74
CA VAL A 221 7.19 3.79 -10.24
C VAL A 221 7.84 4.55 -9.09
N GLY A 222 7.11 4.76 -7.99
CA GLY A 222 7.60 5.47 -6.81
C GLY A 222 8.75 4.78 -6.09
N ALA A 223 8.96 3.48 -6.31
CA ALA A 223 10.11 2.75 -5.79
C ALA A 223 11.35 2.80 -6.70
N ASN A 224 11.17 3.15 -7.99
CA ASN A 224 12.20 3.03 -9.03
C ASN A 224 12.62 4.37 -9.65
N VAL A 225 11.73 5.36 -9.65
CA VAL A 225 11.92 6.65 -10.34
C VAL A 225 11.87 7.81 -9.34
N ALA A 226 12.96 8.56 -9.27
CA ALA A 226 13.07 9.74 -8.44
C ALA A 226 12.39 10.94 -9.10
N THR A 227 11.40 11.51 -8.43
CA THR A 227 10.74 12.74 -8.89
C THR A 227 11.44 13.99 -8.36
N HIS A 228 12.11 13.89 -7.22
CA HIS A 228 12.71 15.03 -6.51
C HIS A 228 14.23 14.92 -6.30
N ALA A 229 14.90 14.04 -7.06
CA ALA A 229 16.36 13.95 -7.02
C ALA A 229 17.03 15.27 -7.44
N PRO A 230 18.16 15.62 -6.79
CA PRO A 230 18.88 16.86 -7.04
C PRO A 230 19.43 16.95 -8.47
N ASP A 231 19.83 18.16 -8.87
CA ASP A 231 20.58 18.43 -10.09
C ASP A 231 21.94 19.02 -9.69
N PRO A 232 23.10 18.47 -10.13
CA PRO A 232 23.30 17.37 -11.10
C PRO A 232 22.79 15.99 -10.65
N PRO A 233 22.77 14.97 -11.52
CA PRO A 233 22.36 13.62 -11.13
C PRO A 233 23.23 13.06 -10.01
N VAL A 234 22.60 12.61 -8.93
CA VAL A 234 23.27 11.98 -7.78
C VAL A 234 22.74 10.56 -7.62
N VAL A 235 23.64 9.59 -7.46
CA VAL A 235 23.32 8.22 -7.06
C VAL A 235 23.94 7.94 -5.69
N ASN A 236 23.10 7.63 -4.70
CA ASN A 236 23.56 7.23 -3.36
C ASN A 236 24.01 5.76 -3.39
N VAL A 237 25.30 5.53 -3.17
CA VAL A 237 25.91 4.20 -3.28
C VAL A 237 25.46 3.23 -2.19
N ASN A 238 24.97 3.74 -1.07
CA ASN A 238 24.58 2.95 0.10
C ASN A 238 23.15 2.37 0.00
N THR A 239 22.32 2.95 -0.86
CA THR A 239 20.89 2.64 -0.93
C THR A 239 20.45 2.18 -2.33
N ALA A 240 21.11 2.63 -3.41
CA ALA A 240 20.72 2.29 -4.77
C ALA A 240 20.79 0.78 -5.04
N PRO A 241 19.86 0.21 -5.82
CA PRO A 241 19.88 -1.21 -6.17
C PRO A 241 21.10 -1.54 -7.06
N LEU A 242 21.57 -2.79 -7.01
CA LEU A 242 22.78 -3.22 -7.72
C LEU A 242 22.77 -2.88 -9.22
N PRO A 243 21.67 -3.14 -9.97
CA PRO A 243 21.63 -2.81 -11.39
C PRO A 243 21.87 -1.31 -11.67
N LEU A 244 21.39 -0.42 -10.79
CA LEU A 244 21.62 1.01 -10.92
C LEU A 244 23.08 1.37 -10.60
N LEU A 245 23.66 0.77 -9.57
CA LEU A 245 25.06 1.00 -9.21
C LEU A 245 26.02 0.59 -10.31
N GLU A 246 25.86 -0.60 -10.88
CA GLU A 246 26.72 -1.08 -11.97
C GLU A 246 26.75 -0.10 -13.16
N ARG A 247 25.58 0.44 -13.50
CA ARG A 247 25.44 1.44 -14.57
C ARG A 247 26.07 2.77 -14.17
N ALA A 248 25.82 3.23 -12.95
CA ALA A 248 26.36 4.49 -12.43
C ALA A 248 27.90 4.48 -12.34
N PHE A 249 28.51 3.40 -11.86
CA PHE A 249 29.96 3.24 -11.82
C PHE A 249 30.58 3.18 -13.22
N ARG A 250 29.93 2.47 -14.15
CA ARG A 250 30.36 2.40 -15.56
C ARG A 250 30.29 3.78 -16.24
N GLU A 251 29.19 4.51 -16.06
CA GLU A 251 28.99 5.84 -16.65
C GLU A 251 29.95 6.88 -16.07
N SER A 252 30.17 6.84 -14.75
CA SER A 252 31.14 7.72 -14.07
C SER A 252 32.60 7.32 -14.30
N ARG A 253 32.87 6.16 -14.94
CA ARG A 253 34.20 5.56 -15.16
C ARG A 253 35.00 5.42 -13.86
N ARG A 254 34.30 5.10 -12.76
CA ARG A 254 34.91 4.91 -11.44
C ARG A 254 35.06 3.43 -11.14
N GLY A 255 36.16 3.08 -10.47
CA GLY A 255 36.31 1.79 -9.78
C GLY A 255 35.70 1.85 -8.38
N GLY A 256 35.83 0.75 -7.62
CA GLY A 256 35.42 0.71 -6.20
C GLY A 256 34.01 0.17 -5.95
N LEU A 257 33.29 -0.29 -6.96
CA LEU A 257 31.99 -0.97 -6.79
C LEU A 257 32.10 -2.16 -5.81
N GLU A 258 33.17 -2.96 -5.91
CA GLU A 258 33.41 -4.09 -5.00
C GLU A 258 33.53 -3.66 -3.53
N MET A 259 34.13 -2.49 -3.26
CA MET A 259 34.22 -1.95 -1.90
C MET A 259 32.85 -1.54 -1.38
N VAL A 260 32.01 -0.94 -2.23
CA VAL A 260 30.62 -0.60 -1.87
C VAL A 260 29.83 -1.87 -1.57
N ILE A 261 29.95 -2.90 -2.42
CA ILE A 261 29.27 -4.19 -2.22
C ILE A 261 29.72 -4.83 -0.89
N ALA A 262 31.02 -4.84 -0.62
CA ALA A 262 31.56 -5.41 0.61
C ALA A 262 31.06 -4.65 1.87
N ALA A 263 31.07 -3.32 1.83
CA ALA A 263 30.56 -2.49 2.93
C ALA A 263 29.07 -2.73 3.18
N ARG A 264 28.24 -2.75 2.12
CA ARG A 264 26.80 -3.01 2.23
C ARG A 264 26.51 -4.42 2.77
N LYS A 265 27.24 -5.44 2.33
CA LYS A 265 27.15 -6.81 2.88
C LYS A 265 27.50 -6.87 4.37
N ALA A 266 28.40 -6.00 4.82
CA ALA A 266 28.74 -5.87 6.24
C ALA A 266 27.75 -4.97 7.03
N GLY A 267 26.70 -4.44 6.37
CA GLY A 267 25.73 -3.55 7.01
C GLY A 267 26.29 -2.20 7.40
N VAL A 268 27.42 -1.77 6.83
CA VAL A 268 28.06 -0.49 7.13
C VAL A 268 28.04 0.44 5.91
N PRO A 269 27.89 1.76 6.11
CA PRO A 269 27.96 2.71 4.99
C PRO A 269 29.30 2.62 4.28
N ALA A 270 29.26 2.51 2.95
CA ALA A 270 30.45 2.63 2.13
C ALA A 270 30.99 4.06 2.20
N THR A 271 32.31 4.18 2.24
CA THR A 271 33.00 5.46 2.10
C THR A 271 33.57 5.56 0.70
N LEU A 272 33.34 6.70 0.04
CA LEU A 272 33.97 7.01 -1.24
C LEU A 272 35.24 7.80 -0.94
N SER A 273 36.40 7.24 -1.27
CA SER A 273 37.69 7.92 -1.16
C SER A 273 37.68 9.13 -2.11
N THR A 274 37.31 10.28 -1.56
CA THR A 274 37.23 11.60 -2.20
C THR A 274 36.10 11.76 -3.24
N PRO A 275 35.16 12.71 -3.05
CA PRO A 275 34.27 13.14 -4.13
C PRO A 275 35.10 13.89 -5.18
N VAL A 276 35.73 13.17 -6.11
CA VAL A 276 36.38 13.81 -7.27
C VAL A 276 35.28 14.28 -8.21
N ARG A 277 34.75 15.49 -7.99
CA ARG A 277 33.97 16.17 -9.02
C ARG A 277 34.81 16.08 -10.29
N PRO A 278 34.30 15.50 -11.40
CA PRO A 278 35.08 15.41 -12.62
C PRO A 278 35.67 16.80 -12.88
N PRO A 279 36.98 16.92 -13.17
CA PRO A 279 37.64 18.21 -13.30
C PRO A 279 36.75 19.05 -14.21
N ALA A 280 36.28 20.20 -13.71
CA ALA A 280 35.55 21.14 -14.52
C ALA A 280 36.37 21.30 -15.79
N ARG A 281 35.80 21.00 -16.97
CA ARG A 281 36.55 21.01 -18.23
C ARG A 281 37.13 22.41 -18.43
N VAL A 282 38.37 22.61 -17.98
CA VAL A 282 39.11 23.85 -18.18
C VAL A 282 39.50 23.86 -19.65
N GLY A 283 38.64 24.42 -20.51
CA GLY A 283 38.95 24.62 -21.92
C GLY A 283 37.82 24.44 -22.93
N SER A 284 36.60 24.02 -22.56
CA SER A 284 35.48 24.04 -23.51
C SER A 284 34.95 25.47 -23.65
N GLN A 285 35.59 26.25 -24.53
CA GLN A 285 34.94 27.37 -25.20
C GLN A 285 33.53 26.92 -25.63
N ARG A 286 32.50 27.63 -25.15
CA ARG A 286 31.08 27.40 -25.43
C ARG A 286 30.77 27.63 -26.91
N THR A 287 31.27 26.76 -27.78
CA THR A 287 30.89 26.71 -29.19
C THR A 287 29.90 25.55 -29.34
N SER A 288 28.65 25.89 -29.66
CA SER A 288 27.46 25.04 -29.84
C SER A 288 26.64 24.77 -28.57
N GLY A 289 25.37 25.20 -28.62
CA GLY A 289 24.39 25.20 -27.52
C GLY A 289 23.83 23.83 -27.14
N LEU A 290 24.70 22.83 -26.96
CA LEU A 290 24.36 21.61 -26.25
C LEU A 290 24.64 21.84 -24.75
N PRO A 291 23.65 21.63 -23.86
CA PRO A 291 23.87 21.79 -22.43
C PRO A 291 25.01 20.88 -21.98
N ASP A 292 26.01 21.46 -21.30
CA ASP A 292 27.07 20.72 -20.63
C ASP A 292 26.39 19.65 -19.76
N ARG A 293 26.54 18.38 -20.13
CA ARG A 293 26.07 17.27 -19.29
C ARG A 293 26.92 17.28 -18.04
N GLU A 294 26.44 17.94 -16.98
CA GLU A 294 27.02 17.80 -15.65
C GLU A 294 27.09 16.31 -15.33
N GLY A 295 28.30 15.82 -15.05
CA GLY A 295 28.55 14.39 -14.88
C GLY A 295 27.80 13.82 -13.68
N LEU A 296 27.37 12.57 -13.80
CA LEU A 296 26.80 11.78 -12.71
C LEU A 296 27.72 11.79 -11.47
N VAL A 297 27.14 12.12 -10.32
CA VAL A 297 27.83 12.15 -9.03
C VAL A 297 27.45 10.92 -8.22
N LEU A 298 28.46 10.20 -7.73
CA LEU A 298 28.26 9.16 -6.70
C LEU A 298 28.37 9.80 -5.32
N ALA A 299 27.37 9.60 -4.48
CA ALA A 299 27.30 10.12 -3.11
C ALA A 299 27.09 8.98 -2.10
N THR A 300 27.35 9.25 -0.83
CA THR A 300 27.13 8.30 0.29
C THR A 300 25.92 8.69 1.15
N THR A 301 25.37 9.88 0.93
CA THR A 301 24.21 10.41 1.64
C THR A 301 23.19 10.92 0.64
N SER A 302 21.94 11.05 1.11
CA SER A 302 20.86 11.56 0.29
C SER A 302 20.44 12.96 0.71
N LYS A 303 19.89 13.70 -0.25
CA LYS A 303 19.27 15.02 -0.07
C LYS A 303 17.76 14.98 -0.32
N ALA A 304 17.21 13.82 -0.67
CA ALA A 304 15.80 13.66 -0.96
C ALA A 304 15.34 12.23 -0.57
N TRP A 305 14.28 12.16 0.23
CA TRP A 305 13.64 10.91 0.62
C TRP A 305 12.15 11.00 0.38
N SER A 306 11.56 9.89 -0.04
CA SER A 306 10.12 9.72 -0.07
C SER A 306 9.68 8.72 0.97
N PHE A 307 8.49 8.90 1.52
CA PHE A 307 7.93 8.03 2.55
C PHE A 307 6.56 7.55 2.11
N ARG A 308 6.36 6.25 2.15
CA ARG A 308 5.04 5.65 2.14
C ARG A 308 4.59 5.46 3.59
N VAL A 309 3.48 6.11 3.95
CA VAL A 309 2.85 6.00 5.26
C VAL A 309 1.56 5.24 5.06
N ASP A 310 1.43 4.06 5.67
CA ASP A 310 0.21 3.27 5.69
C ASP A 310 -0.34 3.27 7.13
N ALA A 311 -1.53 3.80 7.33
CA ALA A 311 -2.25 3.84 8.60
C ALA A 311 -3.50 2.97 8.53
N GLU A 312 -3.65 2.06 9.47
CA GLU A 312 -4.83 1.20 9.60
C GLU A 312 -5.50 1.44 10.95
N VAL A 313 -6.80 1.67 10.95
CA VAL A 313 -7.62 1.85 12.15
C VAL A 313 -8.90 1.03 12.00
N GLY A 314 -9.01 -0.04 12.77
CA GLY A 314 -10.08 -1.02 12.61
C GLY A 314 -10.05 -1.65 11.22
N SER A 315 -11.12 -1.43 10.43
CA SER A 315 -11.21 -1.89 9.04
C SER A 315 -10.82 -0.84 8.01
N THR A 316 -10.50 0.39 8.45
CA THR A 316 -10.17 1.49 7.54
C THR A 316 -8.66 1.55 7.36
N ARG A 317 -8.23 1.60 6.10
CA ARG A 317 -6.83 1.82 5.72
C ARG A 317 -6.72 3.09 4.90
N ARG A 318 -5.69 3.87 5.18
CA ARG A 318 -5.31 5.06 4.43
C ARG A 318 -3.81 5.07 4.21
N SER A 319 -3.41 5.63 3.07
CA SER A 319 -2.01 5.64 2.67
C SER A 319 -1.63 6.99 2.10
N TRP A 320 -0.39 7.42 2.37
CA TRP A 320 0.15 8.68 1.87
C TRP A 320 1.55 8.49 1.32
N TRP A 321 1.88 9.31 0.32
CA TRP A 321 3.22 9.47 -0.22
C TRP A 321 3.73 10.87 0.11
N LEU A 322 4.77 10.93 0.94
CA LEU A 322 5.40 12.17 1.38
C LEU A 322 6.78 12.28 0.72
N VAL A 323 7.21 13.47 0.35
CA VAL A 323 8.58 13.70 -0.15
C VAL A 323 9.22 14.83 0.65
N PHE A 324 10.39 14.54 1.20
CA PHE A 324 11.21 15.48 1.94
C PHE A 324 12.49 15.76 1.16
N THR A 325 12.94 17.02 1.17
CA THR A 325 14.23 17.41 0.59
C THR A 325 15.00 18.27 1.57
N ARG A 326 16.33 18.28 1.44
CA ARG A 326 17.20 19.26 2.09
C ARG A 326 18.21 19.80 1.09
N THR A 327 18.75 20.97 1.39
CA THR A 327 19.94 21.49 0.73
C THR A 327 21.11 21.48 1.71
N ASP A 328 22.29 21.95 1.29
CA ASP A 328 23.42 22.05 2.23
C ASP A 328 23.18 23.12 3.31
N THR A 329 22.26 24.06 3.07
CA THR A 329 21.99 25.20 3.97
C THR A 329 20.61 25.17 4.60
N THR A 330 19.70 24.32 4.13
CA THR A 330 18.32 24.24 4.63
C THR A 330 18.06 22.89 5.31
N PRO A 331 17.32 22.87 6.42
CA PRO A 331 16.89 21.62 7.04
C PRO A 331 15.95 20.86 6.10
N TRP A 332 15.65 19.62 6.47
CA TRP A 332 14.62 18.82 5.80
C TRP A 332 13.28 19.55 5.78
N SER A 333 12.67 19.64 4.59
CA SER A 333 11.34 20.21 4.40
C SER A 333 10.46 19.26 3.58
N LEU A 334 9.19 19.16 3.95
CA LEU A 334 8.17 18.46 3.19
C LEU A 334 7.85 19.27 1.93
N VAL A 335 8.09 18.70 0.75
CA VAL A 335 7.85 19.37 -0.55
C VAL A 335 6.66 18.79 -1.30
N GLN A 336 6.23 17.57 -0.96
CA GLN A 336 5.06 16.94 -1.56
C GLN A 336 4.37 16.03 -0.55
N ARG A 337 3.03 16.08 -0.53
CA ARG A 337 2.15 15.17 0.18
C ARG A 337 1.02 14.75 -0.76
N LEU A 338 0.94 13.46 -1.05
CA LEU A 338 -0.11 12.87 -1.88
C LEU A 338 -0.85 11.82 -1.07
N GLU A 339 -2.18 11.85 -1.12
CA GLU A 339 -3.00 10.75 -0.66
C GLU A 339 -2.97 9.63 -1.71
N VAL A 340 -2.79 8.39 -1.27
CA VAL A 340 -2.81 7.20 -2.13
C VAL A 340 -4.19 6.59 -2.01
N ILE A 341 -4.96 6.69 -3.09
CA ILE A 341 -6.30 6.11 -3.18
C ILE A 341 -6.17 4.63 -3.58
N GLU A 342 -6.31 3.72 -2.60
CA GLU A 342 -6.31 2.26 -2.79
C GLU A 342 -7.69 1.68 -3.14
#